data_AF-A0A1G2LMB6-F1
#
_entry.id   AF-A0A1G2LMB6-F1
#
_cell.length_a   1.000
_cell.length_b   1.000
_cell.length_c   1.000
_cell.angle_alpha   90.00
_cell.angle_beta   90.00
_cell.angle_gamma   90.00
#
_symmetry.space_group_name_H-M   'P 1'
#
loop_
_entity.id
_entity.type
_entity.pdbx_description
1 polymer ?
#
loop_
_entity_poly.entity_id
_entity_poly.type
_entity_poly.pdbx_seq_one_letter_code
_entity_poly.pdbx_strand_id
1 'polypeptide(L)'
;MKEKYYKWEPVKGIEKEMWVEAIHDDYEGLRILLKGSTISSIMLSVNFSHYYMYCNVDESYRIKLWDEGEFDERNWSLYRTSSSRLIDWLFYECGGILNKDEIVHYLIKTGADVIEIITNQEPPNIKWLNAPISSADNSGVLVKLGKKGTYYDKA
;
A
#
# COMPACT_ATOMS: atom_id res chain seq x y z
N MET A 1 -1.01 9.74 24.35
CA MET A 1 -1.87 10.23 23.24
C MET A 1 -2.52 9.02 22.60
N LYS A 2 -3.84 9.03 22.39
CA LYS A 2 -4.50 8.00 21.57
C LYS A 2 -4.44 8.45 20.11
N GLU A 3 -3.97 7.55 19.24
CA GLU A 3 -3.85 7.82 17.81
C GLU A 3 -5.23 7.62 17.15
N LYS A 4 -5.60 8.57 16.28
CA LYS A 4 -6.85 8.52 15.52
C LYS A 4 -6.54 8.17 14.07
N TYR A 5 -7.03 7.04 13.63
CA TYR A 5 -6.88 6.53 12.27
C TYR A 5 -8.13 6.82 11.47
N TYR A 6 -7.96 7.59 10.40
CA TYR A 6 -9.03 7.94 9.48
C TYR A 6 -8.98 7.01 8.28
N LYS A 7 -10.15 6.50 7.88
CA LYS A 7 -10.33 5.75 6.66
C LYS A 7 -9.74 6.53 5.50
N TRP A 8 -8.90 5.85 4.75
CA TRP A 8 -8.29 6.35 3.54
C TRP A 8 -8.80 5.53 2.35
N GLU A 9 -9.61 6.18 1.51
CA GLU A 9 -10.19 5.61 0.29
C GLU A 9 -9.74 6.45 -0.91
N PRO A 10 -8.52 6.26 -1.43
CA PRO A 10 -7.97 7.10 -2.49
C PRO A 10 -8.65 6.89 -3.85
N VAL A 11 -9.25 5.72 -4.07
CA VAL A 11 -9.95 5.36 -5.31
C VAL A 11 -11.21 4.55 -4.97
N LYS A 12 -12.22 4.61 -5.85
CA LYS A 12 -13.43 3.81 -5.71
C LYS A 12 -13.15 2.33 -5.94
N GLY A 13 -13.95 1.47 -5.31
CA GLY A 13 -13.93 0.02 -5.52
C GLY A 13 -12.90 -0.73 -4.66
N ILE A 14 -12.27 -0.06 -3.70
CA ILE A 14 -11.45 -0.71 -2.69
C ILE A 14 -12.35 -1.60 -1.83
N GLU A 15 -11.98 -2.87 -1.71
CA GLU A 15 -12.67 -3.80 -0.82
C GLU A 15 -12.33 -3.45 0.64
N LYS A 16 -13.26 -3.73 1.55
CA LYS A 16 -13.08 -3.43 2.98
C LYS A 16 -11.86 -4.15 3.57
N GLU A 17 -11.69 -5.40 3.16
CA GLU A 17 -10.60 -6.26 3.57
C GLU A 17 -9.71 -6.54 2.35
N MET A 18 -8.46 -6.14 2.47
CA MET A 18 -7.40 -6.35 1.49
C MET A 18 -6.30 -7.22 2.10
N TRP A 19 -5.50 -7.84 1.25
CA TRP A 19 -4.36 -8.69 1.57
C TRP A 19 -3.11 -8.19 0.86
N VAL A 20 -1.95 -8.34 1.48
CA VAL A 20 -0.66 -7.99 0.87
C VAL A 20 -0.23 -9.14 -0.03
N GLU A 21 -0.10 -8.85 -1.33
CA GLU A 21 0.41 -9.81 -2.31
C GLU A 21 1.92 -9.67 -2.50
N ALA A 22 2.42 -8.43 -2.47
CA ALA A 22 3.85 -8.15 -2.58
C ALA A 22 4.20 -6.76 -2.02
N ILE A 23 5.42 -6.66 -1.52
CA ILE A 23 6.08 -5.40 -1.18
C ILE A 23 7.36 -5.34 -2.00
N HIS A 24 7.53 -4.27 -2.75
CA HIS A 24 8.75 -3.98 -3.50
C HIS A 24 9.34 -2.68 -2.99
N ASP A 25 10.59 -2.74 -2.58
CA ASP A 25 11.38 -1.59 -2.14
C ASP A 25 12.63 -1.52 -3.02
N ASP A 26 12.59 -0.63 -3.99
CA ASP A 26 13.60 -0.52 -5.04
C ASP A 26 13.83 0.95 -5.43
N TYR A 27 14.53 1.20 -6.54
CA TYR A 27 14.85 2.55 -6.98
C TYR A 27 13.62 3.40 -7.35
N GLU A 28 12.45 2.78 -7.57
CA GLU A 28 11.17 3.45 -7.83
C GLU A 28 10.43 3.87 -6.55
N GLY A 29 10.98 3.51 -5.38
CA GLY A 29 10.40 3.74 -4.06
C GLY A 29 9.76 2.48 -3.46
N LEU A 30 8.74 2.68 -2.63
CA LEU A 30 8.01 1.61 -1.96
C LEU A 30 6.67 1.34 -2.65
N ARG A 31 6.52 0.15 -3.22
CA ARG A 31 5.30 -0.31 -3.87
C ARG A 31 4.69 -1.48 -3.13
N ILE A 32 3.44 -1.31 -2.71
CA ILE A 32 2.65 -2.32 -2.01
C ILE A 32 1.54 -2.76 -2.94
N LEU A 33 1.48 -4.07 -3.21
CA LEU A 33 0.44 -4.70 -4.00
C LEU A 33 -0.59 -5.31 -3.06
N LEU A 34 -1.83 -4.84 -3.18
CA LEU A 34 -2.95 -5.27 -2.36
C LEU A 34 -3.99 -5.97 -3.22
N LYS A 35 -4.67 -6.97 -2.67
CA LYS A 35 -5.75 -7.67 -3.36
C LYS A 35 -6.89 -7.95 -2.40
N GLY A 36 -8.12 -7.91 -2.90
CA GLY A 36 -9.28 -8.38 -2.14
C GLY A 36 -9.25 -9.89 -1.87
N SER A 37 -10.24 -10.38 -1.13
CA SER A 37 -10.27 -11.77 -0.67
C SER A 37 -10.57 -12.80 -1.76
N THR A 38 -11.02 -12.37 -2.94
CA THR A 38 -11.40 -13.29 -4.03
C THR A 38 -10.28 -13.45 -5.05
N ILE A 39 -10.23 -14.62 -5.71
CA ILE A 39 -9.26 -14.84 -6.78
C ILE A 39 -9.41 -13.85 -7.94
N SER A 40 -10.65 -13.41 -8.19
CA SER A 40 -11.04 -12.43 -9.20
C SER A 40 -10.82 -10.98 -8.79
N SER A 41 -10.48 -10.71 -7.53
CA SER A 41 -10.26 -9.34 -7.03
C SER A 41 -9.12 -8.69 -7.82
N ILE A 42 -9.37 -7.47 -8.29
CA ILE A 42 -8.36 -6.69 -9.00
C ILE A 42 -7.29 -6.25 -8.00
N MET A 43 -6.03 -6.27 -8.42
CA MET A 43 -4.93 -5.90 -7.57
C MET A 43 -4.75 -4.38 -7.55
N LEU A 44 -4.67 -3.78 -6.38
CA LEU A 44 -4.40 -2.37 -6.15
C LEU A 44 -2.89 -2.19 -5.90
N SER A 45 -2.25 -1.32 -6.66
CA SER A 45 -0.88 -0.88 -6.40
C SER A 45 -0.91 0.46 -5.68
N VAL A 46 -0.28 0.50 -4.52
CA VAL A 46 0.01 1.73 -3.74
C VAL A 46 1.51 1.99 -3.86
N ASN A 47 1.90 3.13 -4.42
CA ASN A 47 3.30 3.46 -4.63
C ASN A 47 3.70 4.80 -3.99
N PHE A 48 4.74 4.74 -3.17
CA PHE A 48 5.40 5.87 -2.55
C PHE A 48 6.76 6.07 -3.21
N SER A 49 6.90 7.09 -4.07
CA SER A 49 8.18 7.47 -4.68
C SER A 49 9.19 7.96 -3.66
N HIS A 50 8.73 8.41 -2.49
CA HIS A 50 9.57 8.76 -1.36
C HIS A 50 8.89 8.37 -0.04
N TYR A 51 9.68 7.91 0.92
CA TYR A 51 9.27 7.62 2.28
C TYR A 51 10.47 7.81 3.23
N TYR A 52 10.20 8.14 4.49
CA TYR A 52 11.23 8.24 5.52
C TYR A 52 11.49 6.89 6.18
N MET A 53 10.42 6.13 6.43
CA MET A 53 10.50 4.75 6.90
C MET A 53 9.23 3.99 6.53
N TYR A 54 9.35 2.66 6.45
CA TYR A 54 8.22 1.77 6.60
C TYR A 54 8.59 0.59 7.51
N CYS A 55 7.59 -0.04 8.09
CA CYS A 55 7.73 -1.34 8.71
C CYS A 55 6.58 -2.24 8.27
N ASN A 56 6.86 -3.55 8.19
CA ASN A 56 5.84 -4.58 8.05
C ASN A 56 5.95 -5.51 9.26
N VAL A 57 4.85 -5.73 9.96
CA VAL A 57 4.76 -6.57 11.14
C VAL A 57 3.57 -7.50 11.00
N ASP A 58 3.73 -8.75 11.41
CA ASP A 58 2.59 -9.67 11.52
C ASP A 58 1.52 -9.08 12.44
N GLU A 59 0.26 -9.13 11.99
CA GLU A 59 -0.89 -8.52 12.66
C GLU A 59 -1.03 -8.97 14.12
N SER A 60 -0.68 -10.23 14.41
CA SER A 60 -0.76 -10.80 15.76
C SER A 60 0.19 -10.15 16.76
N TYR A 61 1.27 -9.51 16.29
CA TYR A 61 2.19 -8.74 17.13
C TYR A 61 1.77 -7.28 17.32
N ARG A 62 0.75 -6.81 16.60
CA ARG A 62 0.23 -5.44 16.68
C ARG A 62 -1.11 -5.35 17.40
N ILE A 63 -1.49 -6.34 18.23
CA ILE A 63 -2.79 -6.34 18.96
C ILE A 63 -3.08 -5.02 19.71
N LYS A 64 -2.08 -4.41 20.34
CA LYS A 64 -2.27 -3.12 21.05
C LYS A 64 -2.72 -1.97 20.15
N LEU A 65 -2.40 -2.03 18.85
CA LEU A 65 -2.90 -1.06 17.87
C LEU A 65 -4.44 -1.08 17.84
N TRP A 66 -5.08 -2.25 17.98
CA TRP A 66 -6.54 -2.40 18.01
C TRP A 66 -7.19 -1.87 19.28
N ASP A 67 -6.53 -2.10 20.41
CA ASP A 67 -7.05 -1.75 21.73
C ASP A 67 -6.91 -0.25 22.00
N GLU A 68 -5.79 0.33 21.57
CA GLU A 68 -5.44 1.71 21.88
C GLU A 68 -5.80 2.70 20.76
N GLY A 69 -5.86 2.23 19.51
CA GLY A 69 -6.16 3.04 18.33
C GLY A 69 -7.65 3.35 18.17
N GLU A 70 -7.94 4.59 17.79
CA GLU A 70 -9.30 5.05 17.47
C GLU A 70 -9.48 5.04 15.94
N PHE A 71 -10.21 4.04 15.43
CA PHE A 71 -10.52 3.90 14.01
C PHE A 71 -11.94 4.35 13.71
N ASP A 72 -12.13 5.15 12.68
CA ASP A 72 -13.46 5.58 12.22
C ASP A 72 -14.27 4.44 11.57
N GLU A 73 -13.63 3.53 10.83
CA GLU A 73 -14.21 2.30 10.29
C GLU A 73 -13.30 1.09 10.55
N ARG A 74 -13.41 0.45 11.72
CA ARG A 74 -12.53 -0.68 12.16
C ARG A 74 -12.37 -1.84 11.18
N ASN A 75 -13.34 -2.06 10.29
CA ASN A 75 -13.34 -3.15 9.31
C ASN A 75 -12.78 -2.73 7.95
N TRP A 76 -12.01 -1.65 7.90
CA TRP A 76 -11.34 -1.17 6.70
C TRP A 76 -9.84 -1.55 6.72
N SER A 77 -9.18 -1.55 5.56
CA SER A 77 -7.76 -1.90 5.43
C SER A 77 -6.82 -0.71 5.31
N LEU A 78 -7.25 0.43 4.77
CA LEU A 78 -6.36 1.55 4.45
C LEU A 78 -6.68 2.77 5.30
N TYR A 79 -5.73 3.23 6.10
CA TYR A 79 -5.90 4.39 6.98
C TYR A 79 -4.78 5.41 6.82
N ARG A 80 -5.04 6.62 7.31
CA ARG A 80 -4.03 7.65 7.53
C ARG A 80 -4.21 8.33 8.88
N THR A 81 -3.12 8.85 9.43
CA THR A 81 -3.11 9.71 10.62
C THR A 81 -1.99 10.75 10.52
N SER A 82 -2.23 11.94 11.09
CA SER A 82 -1.18 12.94 11.35
C SER A 82 -0.77 12.98 12.83
N SER A 83 -1.49 12.26 13.69
CA SER A 83 -1.17 12.10 15.11
C SER A 83 -0.66 10.68 15.33
N SER A 84 0.66 10.53 15.38
CA SER A 84 1.29 9.22 15.53
C SER A 84 2.50 9.20 16.44
N ARG A 85 2.53 8.20 17.32
CA ARG A 85 3.69 7.81 18.14
C ARG A 85 4.89 7.44 17.28
N LEU A 86 4.66 6.88 16.10
CA LEU A 86 5.73 6.54 15.15
C LEU A 86 6.37 7.80 14.56
N ILE A 87 5.57 8.82 14.22
CA ILE A 87 6.07 10.14 13.81
C ILE A 87 6.85 10.80 14.96
N ASP A 88 6.32 10.74 16.18
CA ASP A 88 7.00 11.30 17.36
C ASP A 88 8.36 10.65 17.62
N TRP A 89 8.42 9.32 17.52
CA TRP A 89 9.66 8.56 17.63
C TRP A 89 10.64 8.93 16.52
N LEU A 90 10.21 8.92 15.26
CA LEU A 90 11.09 9.28 14.12
C LEU A 90 11.65 10.70 14.26
N PHE A 91 10.82 11.67 14.64
CA PHE A 91 11.26 13.05 14.85
C PHE A 91 12.31 13.17 15.96
N TYR A 92 12.14 12.41 17.04
CA TYR A 92 13.12 12.34 18.13
C TYR A 92 14.46 11.77 17.65
N GLU A 93 14.43 10.65 16.91
CA GLU A 93 15.64 10.03 16.34
C GLU A 93 16.35 10.94 15.33
N CYS A 94 15.60 11.73 14.56
CA CYS A 94 16.14 12.68 13.59
C CYS A 94 16.64 13.99 14.19
N GLY A 95 16.68 14.14 15.53
CA GLY A 95 17.18 15.35 16.19
C GLY A 95 16.39 16.62 15.84
N GLY A 96 15.11 16.48 15.46
CA GLY A 96 14.23 17.59 15.10
C GLY A 96 14.44 18.20 13.71
N ILE A 97 15.19 17.54 12.81
CA ILE A 97 15.42 18.01 11.43
C ILE A 97 14.14 17.93 10.58
N LEU A 98 13.27 16.97 10.86
CA LEU A 98 12.03 16.74 10.11
C LEU A 98 10.93 17.74 10.50
N ASN A 99 10.21 18.31 9.53
CA ASN A 99 9.01 19.09 9.83
C ASN A 99 7.81 18.16 10.06
N LYS A 100 7.31 18.06 11.30
CA LYS A 100 6.15 17.19 11.63
C LYS A 100 4.88 17.56 10.86
N ASP A 101 4.71 18.83 10.51
CA ASP A 101 3.50 19.32 9.82
C ASP A 101 3.46 18.89 8.34
N GLU A 102 4.57 18.40 7.80
CA GLU A 102 4.71 17.92 6.43
C GLU A 102 4.70 16.38 6.33
N ILE A 103 4.48 15.69 7.45
CA ILE A 103 4.57 14.23 7.51
C ILE A 103 3.18 13.62 7.71
N VAL A 104 2.92 12.57 6.93
CA VAL A 104 1.73 11.72 7.05
C VAL A 104 2.16 10.29 7.39
N HIS A 105 1.37 9.66 8.26
CA HIS A 105 1.48 8.24 8.57
C HIS A 105 0.34 7.49 7.87
N TYR A 106 0.68 6.63 6.90
CA TYR A 106 -0.24 5.67 6.31
C TYR A 106 -0.15 4.32 7.02
N LEU A 107 -1.30 3.74 7.32
CA LEU A 107 -1.43 2.42 7.93
C LEU A 107 -2.22 1.53 6.98
N ILE A 108 -1.62 0.43 6.54
CA ILE A 108 -2.29 -0.62 5.78
C ILE A 108 -2.40 -1.84 6.69
N LYS A 109 -3.64 -2.20 7.01
CA LYS A 109 -3.99 -3.37 7.78
C LYS A 109 -4.58 -4.44 6.88
N THR A 110 -4.07 -5.65 7.02
CA THR A 110 -4.64 -6.87 6.45
C THR A 110 -4.80 -7.93 7.55
N GLY A 111 -5.31 -9.12 7.20
CA GLY A 111 -5.43 -10.22 8.16
C GLY A 111 -4.09 -10.87 8.54
N ALA A 112 -3.00 -10.54 7.85
CA ALA A 112 -1.67 -11.07 8.12
C ALA A 112 -0.65 -9.98 8.45
N ASP A 113 -0.74 -8.84 7.77
CA ASP A 113 0.24 -7.76 7.84
C ASP A 113 -0.35 -6.45 8.37
N VAL A 114 0.44 -5.76 9.18
CA VAL A 114 0.28 -4.35 9.52
C VAL A 114 1.49 -3.60 8.97
N ILE A 115 1.26 -2.81 7.93
CA ILE A 115 2.27 -1.98 7.28
C ILE A 115 2.06 -0.53 7.69
N GLU A 116 3.07 0.08 8.30
CA GLU A 116 3.08 1.50 8.66
C GLU A 116 4.12 2.21 7.79
N ILE A 117 3.72 3.32 7.15
CA ILE A 117 4.56 4.11 6.24
C ILE A 117 4.55 5.56 6.70
N ILE A 118 5.73 6.13 6.93
CA ILE A 118 5.92 7.55 7.24
C ILE A 118 6.53 8.25 6.03
N THR A 119 5.86 9.26 5.51
CA THR A 119 6.28 9.98 4.29
C THR A 119 5.80 11.44 4.31
N ASN A 120 6.35 12.30 3.46
CA ASN A 120 5.77 13.59 3.10
C ASN A 120 5.00 13.55 1.77
N GLN A 121 4.89 12.38 1.14
CA GLN A 121 4.15 12.19 -0.09
C GLN A 121 2.66 12.01 0.22
N GLU A 122 1.87 13.05 -0.04
CA GLU A 122 0.41 13.02 0.04
C GLU A 122 -0.23 13.64 -1.22
N PRO A 123 -0.97 12.87 -2.05
CA PRO A 123 -1.25 11.43 -1.94
C PRO A 123 -0.14 10.55 -2.55
N PRO A 124 -0.05 9.26 -2.16
CA PRO A 124 0.73 8.28 -2.91
C PRO A 124 0.14 8.03 -4.30
N ASN A 125 0.95 7.45 -5.19
CA ASN A 125 0.48 7.04 -6.52
C ASN A 125 -0.32 5.73 -6.42
N ILE A 126 -1.59 5.76 -6.82
CA ILE A 126 -2.52 4.63 -6.73
C ILE A 126 -2.95 4.19 -8.13
N LYS A 127 -2.92 2.88 -8.40
CA LYS A 127 -3.43 2.31 -9.66
C LYS A 127 -3.97 0.90 -9.46
N TRP A 128 -5.03 0.56 -10.19
CA TRP A 128 -5.47 -0.82 -10.34
C TRP A 128 -4.60 -1.52 -11.40
N LEU A 129 -4.11 -2.72 -11.08
CA LEU A 129 -3.30 -3.57 -11.95
C LEU A 129 -4.20 -4.62 -12.62
N ASN A 130 -4.49 -4.39 -13.91
CA ASN A 130 -5.28 -5.23 -14.83
C ASN A 130 -6.77 -5.38 -14.51
N ALA A 131 -7.60 -5.52 -15.55
CA ALA A 131 -8.99 -5.94 -15.40
C ALA A 131 -9.05 -7.41 -14.90
N PRO A 132 -10.15 -7.87 -14.27
CA PRO A 132 -10.28 -9.24 -13.82
C PRO A 132 -9.95 -10.20 -14.96
N ILE A 133 -9.16 -11.24 -14.69
CA ILE A 133 -9.08 -12.38 -15.59
C ILE A 133 -10.50 -12.95 -15.62
N SER A 134 -11.29 -12.64 -16.65
CA SER A 134 -12.53 -13.34 -16.89
C SER A 134 -12.18 -14.82 -16.97
N SER A 135 -12.82 -15.61 -16.12
CA SER A 135 -12.76 -17.08 -16.16
C SER A 135 -12.72 -17.55 -17.61
N ALA A 136 -11.65 -18.26 -17.95
CA ALA A 136 -11.41 -19.01 -19.18
C ALA A 136 -12.55 -18.97 -20.22
N ASP A 137 -12.34 -18.26 -21.32
CA ASP A 137 -12.85 -18.79 -22.58
C ASP A 137 -12.10 -20.11 -22.82
N ASN A 138 -12.83 -21.21 -22.92
CA ASN A 138 -12.33 -22.56 -23.19
C ASN A 138 -11.83 -22.69 -24.65
N SER A 139 -11.15 -21.68 -25.18
CA SER A 139 -10.47 -21.71 -26.46
C SER A 139 -8.96 -21.71 -26.19
N GLY A 140 -8.37 -22.89 -26.09
CA GLY A 140 -6.96 -23.09 -25.81
C GLY A 140 -6.01 -22.50 -26.85
N VAL A 141 -5.81 -21.18 -26.83
CA VAL A 141 -4.85 -20.47 -27.67
C VAL A 141 -4.11 -19.41 -26.85
N LEU A 142 -2.86 -19.70 -26.53
CA LEU A 142 -1.91 -18.71 -26.04
C LEU A 142 -1.52 -17.77 -27.19
N VAL A 143 -2.07 -16.55 -27.22
CA VAL A 143 -1.55 -15.50 -28.10
C VAL A 143 -0.44 -14.73 -27.37
N LYS A 144 0.81 -15.12 -27.62
CA LYS A 144 1.98 -14.28 -27.35
C LYS A 144 1.95 -13.08 -28.31
N LEU A 145 1.60 -11.89 -27.83
CA LEU A 145 1.89 -10.65 -28.55
C LEU A 145 3.29 -10.14 -28.16
N GLY A 146 4.32 -10.78 -28.72
CA GLY A 146 5.64 -10.18 -28.80
C GLY A 146 5.59 -9.05 -29.83
N LYS A 147 5.90 -7.82 -29.41
CA LYS A 147 6.19 -6.71 -30.33
C LYS A 147 7.37 -7.12 -31.22
N LYS A 148 7.13 -7.34 -32.52
CA LYS A 148 8.20 -7.46 -33.51
C LYS A 148 8.90 -6.10 -33.63
N GLY A 149 10.05 -5.96 -33.01
CA GLY A 149 11.03 -4.93 -33.39
C GLY A 149 11.66 -5.35 -34.72
N THR A 150 11.54 -4.49 -35.74
CA THR A 150 12.28 -4.61 -36.99
C THR A 150 13.72 -4.17 -36.76
N TYR A 151 14.66 -5.10 -36.78
CA TYR A 151 16.08 -4.78 -36.92
C TYR A 151 16.42 -4.67 -38.40
N TYR A 152 16.97 -3.52 -38.78
CA TYR A 152 17.71 -3.33 -40.02
C TYR A 152 19.09 -3.96 -39.85
N ASP A 153 19.48 -4.87 -40.76
CA ASP A 153 20.89 -5.19 -40.96
C ASP A 153 21.40 -4.49 -42.21
N LYS A 154 22.42 -3.65 -42.00
CA LYS A 154 23.35 -3.18 -43.01
C LYS A 154 24.43 -4.25 -43.19
N ALA A 155 24.65 -4.69 -44.42
CA ALA A 155 25.97 -4.99 -45.00
C ALA A 155 25.82 -5.10 -46.52
#